data_AF-D7GYE3-F1
#
_entry.id   AF-D7GYE3-F1
#
_cell.length_a   1.000
_cell.length_b   1.000
_cell.length_c   1.000
_cell.angle_alpha   90.00
_cell.angle_beta   90.00
_cell.angle_gamma   90.00
#
_symmetry.space_group_name_H-M   'P 1'
#
loop_
_entity.id
_entity.type
_entity.pdbx_description
1 polymer ?
#
loop_
_entity_poly.entity_id
_entity_poly.type
_entity_poly.pdbx_seq_one_letter_code
_entity_poly.pdbx_strand_id
1 'polypeptide(L)'
;MQNWSKNLIAKNYFNSVEIKEVKIKRGIFQRDSLSPLLFCIALFPLTSELKESSTGYQLHPGGTKIDHLLYIDDLKLFAKSKNELEIQLESVKVFSENIKMSFGFEKCAKATLKKGRIEYTEKLELINDNNIKELLPTTSYKYLGIKESAKGVEQAEMKNQIRKKFLRRIRLIMKTELTADVHRLYVPRRDGGRGLPQIEGIVNNTLIGLATYLNETENQQLKLVLNDQGENRKLSKFHKKTPEIENSRTTTEIAKDVRKKEKEKAEAKLQEKWKEKEMHGQYCREMQKEHVNKFITNGWLRKGLLKGETEALITAYQDQAISTNYYKACILKTQENTACRICQQHAETIHHLLTGCPILAPREYTQRHDSVASQIHWNICKAFNIPVSLKWYEYKPRPVEETGDVTILWNMQIHTDQTILANKLDIVVKDKKHNLCQLIDVAIPSDYNVIQKEAEKMNKYKDLAIEVSRMWKIKIKTIPIIIGVTGLVSKNITNLL
;
A
#
# COMPACT_ATOMS: atom_id res chain seq x y z
N MET A 1 -21.97 28.55 11.03
CA MET A 1 -21.52 27.17 11.32
C MET A 1 -22.52 26.43 12.22
N GLN A 2 -23.78 26.23 11.81
CA GLN A 2 -24.82 25.65 12.70
C GLN A 2 -25.07 24.14 12.51
N ASN A 3 -24.53 23.51 11.45
CA ASN A 3 -24.93 22.15 11.03
C ASN A 3 -23.80 21.11 11.07
N TRP A 4 -22.72 21.33 11.83
CA TRP A 4 -21.64 20.35 11.90
C TRP A 4 -21.84 19.39 13.07
N SER A 5 -22.01 18.12 12.74
CA SER A 5 -22.17 17.04 13.70
C SER A 5 -21.38 15.79 13.30
N LYS A 6 -21.11 14.93 14.28
CA LYS A 6 -20.44 13.63 14.10
C LYS A 6 -21.25 12.54 14.79
N ASN A 7 -21.51 11.46 14.07
CA ASN A 7 -22.06 10.26 14.69
C ASN A 7 -20.92 9.37 15.20
N LEU A 8 -20.92 9.11 16.51
CA LEU A 8 -19.96 8.21 17.11
C LEU A 8 -20.48 6.79 17.01
N ILE A 9 -19.80 5.93 16.26
CA ILE A 9 -20.11 4.51 16.16
C ILE A 9 -19.01 3.73 16.89
N ALA A 10 -19.36 3.09 18.00
CA ALA A 10 -18.48 2.11 18.64
C ALA A 10 -18.71 0.74 18.00
N LYS A 11 -17.65 0.14 17.49
CA LYS A 11 -17.67 -1.20 16.91
C LYS A 11 -16.99 -2.18 17.86
N ASN A 12 -17.67 -3.27 18.20
CA ASN A 12 -17.01 -4.50 18.65
C ASN A 12 -17.04 -5.54 17.53
N TYR A 13 -16.40 -6.71 17.73
CA TYR A 13 -16.28 -7.78 16.74
C TYR A 13 -17.61 -8.34 16.19
N PHE A 14 -18.74 -8.10 16.88
CA PHE A 14 -20.03 -8.67 16.55
C PHE A 14 -21.12 -7.61 16.29
N ASN A 15 -21.01 -6.39 16.82
CA ASN A 15 -22.01 -5.32 16.65
C ASN A 15 -21.40 -3.92 16.53
N SER A 16 -22.10 -3.03 15.80
CA SER A 16 -21.86 -1.58 15.80
C SER A 16 -22.99 -0.87 16.55
N VAL A 17 -22.64 -0.14 17.62
CA VAL A 17 -23.58 0.69 18.38
C VAL A 17 -23.32 2.16 18.03
N GLU A 18 -24.34 2.85 17.53
CA GLU A 18 -24.30 4.29 17.31
C GLU A 18 -24.63 5.00 18.64
N ILE A 19 -23.66 5.72 19.19
CA ILE A 19 -23.68 6.22 20.58
C ILE A 19 -24.43 7.55 20.70
N LYS A 20 -24.33 8.45 19.70
CA LYS A 20 -25.14 9.68 19.48
C LYS A 20 -24.47 10.62 18.47
N GLU A 21 -25.25 11.56 17.95
CA GLU A 21 -24.80 12.70 17.17
C GLU A 21 -24.18 13.78 18.10
N VAL A 22 -22.91 14.11 17.91
CA VAL A 22 -22.18 15.17 18.64
C VAL A 22 -22.06 16.41 17.77
N LYS A 23 -22.71 17.50 18.18
CA LYS A 23 -22.62 18.80 17.47
C LYS A 23 -21.30 19.50 17.78
N ILE A 24 -20.51 19.79 16.75
CA ILE A 24 -19.24 20.51 16.85
C ILE A 24 -19.55 22.01 16.78
N LYS A 25 -19.47 22.69 17.93
CA LYS A 25 -19.77 24.13 18.05
C LYS A 25 -18.53 25.01 17.84
N ARG A 26 -17.32 24.45 17.99
CA ARG A 26 -16.05 25.19 17.95
C ARG A 26 -14.91 24.28 17.49
N GLY A 27 -14.04 24.81 16.61
CA GLY A 27 -12.85 24.13 16.12
C GLY A 27 -12.93 23.73 14.65
N ILE A 28 -11.82 23.28 14.11
CA ILE A 28 -11.65 22.86 12.73
C ILE A 28 -11.49 21.33 12.70
N PHE A 29 -11.97 20.66 11.65
CA PHE A 29 -12.01 19.20 11.59
C PHE A 29 -10.63 18.57 11.38
N GLN A 30 -10.14 17.78 12.33
CA GLN A 30 -8.90 17.05 12.11
C GLN A 30 -9.03 16.03 10.97
N ARG A 31 -8.00 15.95 10.11
CA ARG A 31 -7.91 15.08 8.91
C ARG A 31 -8.69 15.54 7.68
N ASP A 32 -9.35 16.69 7.75
CA ASP A 32 -9.83 17.37 6.55
C ASP A 32 -8.68 18.12 5.87
N SER A 33 -8.65 18.13 4.53
CA SER A 33 -7.52 18.67 3.75
C SER A 33 -7.40 20.19 3.82
N LEU A 34 -8.51 20.90 4.07
CA LEU A 34 -8.53 22.37 4.15
C LEU A 34 -8.21 22.87 5.56
N SER A 35 -8.37 22.00 6.54
CA SER A 35 -8.28 22.34 7.96
C SER A 35 -6.94 22.94 8.42
N PRO A 36 -5.76 22.45 7.97
CA PRO A 36 -4.49 23.09 8.29
C PRO A 36 -4.39 24.51 7.73
N LEU A 37 -4.92 24.76 6.53
CA LEU A 37 -4.88 26.08 5.91
C LEU A 37 -5.74 27.09 6.67
N LEU A 38 -6.96 26.70 7.04
CA LEU A 38 -7.85 27.54 7.84
C LEU A 38 -7.25 27.87 9.22
N PHE A 39 -6.54 26.91 9.82
CA PHE A 39 -5.81 27.14 11.06
C PHE A 39 -4.67 28.15 10.89
N CYS A 40 -3.86 28.02 9.83
CA CYS A 40 -2.82 29.00 9.51
C CYS A 40 -3.39 30.41 9.25
N ILE A 41 -4.52 30.52 8.53
CA ILE A 41 -5.17 31.81 8.28
C ILE A 41 -5.61 32.47 9.60
N ALA A 42 -6.15 31.69 10.54
CA ALA A 42 -6.55 32.20 11.84
C ALA A 42 -5.36 32.73 12.67
N LEU A 43 -4.16 32.17 12.48
CA LEU A 43 -2.92 32.61 13.16
C LEU A 43 -2.10 33.64 12.37
N PHE A 44 -2.48 33.93 11.13
CA PHE A 44 -1.74 34.88 10.28
C PHE A 44 -1.64 36.29 10.90
N PRO A 45 -2.69 36.86 11.52
CA PRO A 45 -2.57 38.21 12.09
C PRO A 45 -1.53 38.31 13.21
N LEU A 46 -1.31 37.24 13.98
CA LEU A 46 -0.23 37.19 14.97
C LEU A 46 1.15 37.36 14.33
N THR A 47 1.35 36.78 13.15
CA THR A 47 2.61 36.96 12.40
C THR A 47 2.79 38.41 11.96
N SER A 48 1.72 39.10 11.57
CA SER A 48 1.79 40.53 11.23
C SER A 48 2.10 41.38 12.46
N GLU A 49 1.43 41.15 13.58
CA GLU A 49 1.63 41.89 14.84
C GLU A 49 3.07 41.75 15.36
N LEU A 50 3.61 40.53 15.34
CA LEU A 50 5.00 40.27 15.75
C LEU A 50 6.01 40.98 14.84
N LYS A 51 5.75 41.04 13.53
CA LYS A 51 6.62 41.75 12.57
C LYS A 51 6.58 43.27 12.74
N GLU A 52 5.40 43.82 13.03
CA GLU A 52 5.21 45.27 13.25
C GLU A 52 5.81 45.75 14.56
N SER A 53 5.90 44.88 15.58
CA SER A 53 6.45 45.18 16.90
C SER A 53 7.92 45.65 16.90
N SER A 54 8.62 45.60 15.76
CA SER A 54 10.02 45.99 15.60
C SER A 54 10.97 45.28 16.57
N THR A 55 10.55 44.17 17.18
CA THR A 55 11.36 43.30 18.03
C THR A 55 12.04 42.21 17.19
N GLY A 56 13.07 41.53 17.73
CA GLY A 56 13.69 40.39 17.05
C GLY A 56 15.21 40.35 17.08
N TYR A 57 15.76 39.26 16.59
CA TYR A 57 17.19 38.97 16.61
C TYR A 57 17.83 39.12 15.21
N GLN A 58 19.02 39.72 15.13
CA GLN A 58 19.79 39.83 13.88
C GLN A 58 21.05 38.95 13.99
N LEU A 59 21.29 38.12 12.97
CA LEU A 59 22.45 37.22 12.92
C LEU A 59 23.77 37.97 12.61
N HIS A 60 23.70 39.06 11.85
CA HIS A 60 24.83 39.93 11.51
C HIS A 60 24.35 41.38 11.38
N PRO A 61 25.23 42.39 11.58
CA PRO A 61 24.89 43.80 11.39
C PRO A 61 24.36 44.06 9.97
N GLY A 62 23.17 44.65 9.86
CA GLY A 62 22.50 44.90 8.57
C GLY A 62 21.76 43.68 7.98
N GLY A 63 21.76 42.53 8.67
CA GLY A 63 21.03 41.33 8.26
C GLY A 63 19.54 41.38 8.55
N THR A 64 18.80 40.46 7.93
CA THR A 64 17.35 40.29 8.17
C THR A 64 17.08 39.96 9.63
N LYS A 65 16.11 40.65 10.22
CA LYS A 65 15.66 40.41 11.59
C LYS A 65 14.77 39.17 11.62
N ILE A 66 14.99 38.31 12.61
CA ILE A 66 14.22 37.10 12.86
C ILE A 66 13.45 37.31 14.16
N ASP A 67 12.13 37.32 14.08
CA ASP A 67 11.18 37.57 15.18
C ASP A 67 10.57 36.26 15.70
N HIS A 68 10.09 35.39 14.82
CA HIS A 68 9.45 34.13 15.18
C HIS A 68 9.56 33.05 14.09
N LEU A 69 9.31 31.82 14.53
CA LEU A 69 9.04 30.66 13.68
C LEU A 69 7.70 30.09 14.12
N LEU A 70 6.73 30.04 13.20
CA LEU A 70 5.41 29.48 13.45
C LEU A 70 5.18 28.29 12.52
N TYR A 71 4.95 27.10 13.09
CA TYR A 71 4.60 25.90 12.36
C TYR A 71 3.32 25.29 12.94
N ILE A 72 2.18 25.56 12.29
CA ILE A 72 0.86 25.18 12.78
C ILE A 72 0.67 25.69 14.22
N ASP A 73 0.64 24.81 15.22
CA ASP A 73 0.42 25.09 16.63
C ASP A 73 1.71 25.38 17.41
N ASP A 74 2.87 25.12 16.82
CA ASP A 74 4.18 25.35 17.42
C ASP A 74 4.70 26.77 17.07
N LEU A 75 4.81 27.64 18.08
CA LEU A 75 5.39 28.99 17.97
C LEU A 75 6.71 29.08 18.73
N LYS A 76 7.75 29.61 18.08
CA LYS A 76 9.06 29.91 18.66
C LYS A 76 9.39 31.38 18.44
N LEU A 77 9.66 32.11 19.51
CA LEU A 77 9.97 33.54 19.47
C LEU A 77 11.49 33.76 19.58
N PHE A 78 11.97 34.82 18.94
CA PHE A 78 13.35 35.26 18.93
C PHE A 78 13.40 36.76 19.25
N ALA A 79 14.24 37.14 20.20
CA ALA A 79 14.39 38.52 20.64
C ALA A 79 15.86 38.82 20.96
N LYS A 80 16.31 40.08 20.80
CA LYS A 80 17.68 40.47 21.19
C LYS A 80 17.85 40.75 22.68
N SER A 81 16.76 40.98 23.43
CA SER A 81 16.80 41.30 24.86
C SER A 81 15.60 40.72 25.62
N LYS A 82 15.70 40.66 26.96
CA LYS A 82 14.60 40.21 27.83
C LYS A 82 13.34 41.06 27.62
N ASN A 83 13.49 42.39 27.58
CA ASN A 83 12.37 43.32 27.41
C ASN A 83 11.65 43.12 26.07
N GLU A 84 12.39 42.87 24.99
CA GLU A 84 11.75 42.57 23.70
C GLU A 84 11.00 41.25 23.70
N LEU A 85 11.53 40.23 24.40
CA LEU A 85 10.83 38.95 24.53
C LEU A 85 9.53 39.10 25.33
N GLU A 86 9.53 39.93 26.37
CA GLU A 86 8.33 40.25 27.16
C GLU A 86 7.27 40.96 26.31
N ILE A 87 7.67 41.92 25.47
CA ILE A 87 6.76 42.59 24.53
C ILE A 87 6.14 41.58 23.55
N GLN A 88 6.95 40.68 22.97
CA GLN A 88 6.45 39.64 22.07
C GLN A 88 5.48 38.67 22.77
N LEU A 89 5.78 38.28 24.01
CA LEU A 89 4.92 37.40 24.80
C LEU A 89 3.59 38.06 25.14
N GLU A 90 3.59 39.35 25.45
CA GLU A 90 2.36 40.11 25.71
C GLU A 90 1.48 40.20 24.46
N SER A 91 2.07 40.50 23.29
CA SER A 91 1.33 40.45 22.01
C SER A 91 0.73 39.07 21.74
N VAL A 92 1.49 37.99 21.95
CA VAL A 92 0.96 36.61 21.80
C VAL A 92 -0.22 36.36 22.75
N LYS A 93 -0.15 36.86 23.99
CA LYS A 93 -1.20 36.69 25.00
C LYS A 93 -2.46 37.48 24.62
N VAL A 94 -2.33 38.76 24.28
CA VAL A 94 -3.45 39.60 23.83
C VAL A 94 -4.10 38.98 22.60
N PHE A 95 -3.29 38.53 21.64
CA PHE A 95 -3.79 37.82 20.46
C PHE A 95 -4.54 36.53 20.83
N SER A 96 -3.98 35.70 21.73
CA SER A 96 -4.60 34.48 22.27
C SER A 96 -6.01 34.74 22.79
N GLU A 97 -6.16 35.79 23.59
CA GLU A 97 -7.44 36.22 24.18
C GLU A 97 -8.43 36.67 23.10
N ASN A 98 -7.97 37.45 22.12
CA ASN A 98 -8.78 37.95 21.01
C ASN A 98 -9.35 36.82 20.14
N ILE A 99 -8.55 35.81 19.81
CA ILE A 99 -9.02 34.65 19.03
C ILE A 99 -9.66 33.56 19.91
N LYS A 100 -9.74 33.81 21.22
CA LYS A 100 -10.22 32.92 22.29
C LYS A 100 -9.48 31.58 22.37
N MET A 101 -8.34 31.43 21.69
CA MET A 101 -7.54 30.22 21.66
C MET A 101 -6.55 30.27 22.81
N SER A 102 -6.35 29.17 23.54
CA SER A 102 -5.37 29.12 24.64
C SER A 102 -4.04 28.55 24.15
N PHE A 103 -2.94 29.31 24.28
CA PHE A 103 -1.60 28.73 24.17
C PHE A 103 -1.24 27.98 25.46
N GLY A 104 -0.58 26.83 25.33
CA GLY A 104 -0.15 26.00 26.46
C GLY A 104 1.15 26.53 27.09
N PHE A 105 1.09 27.70 27.72
CA PHE A 105 2.25 28.37 28.32
C PHE A 105 2.97 27.49 29.37
N GLU A 106 2.27 26.56 30.01
CA GLU A 106 2.81 25.61 30.96
C GLU A 106 3.80 24.60 30.34
N LYS A 107 3.75 24.45 29.01
CA LYS A 107 4.65 23.59 28.21
C LYS A 107 5.75 24.37 27.51
N CYS A 108 5.72 25.71 27.57
CA CYS A 108 6.73 26.56 26.96
C CYS A 108 8.03 26.54 27.75
N ALA A 109 9.14 26.77 27.04
CA ALA A 109 10.46 26.90 27.63
C ALA A 109 11.20 28.13 27.09
N LYS A 110 11.95 28.82 27.96
CA LYS A 110 12.81 29.95 27.61
C LYS A 110 14.28 29.52 27.57
N ALA A 111 15.04 30.00 26.59
CA ALA A 111 16.49 29.88 26.56
C ALA A 111 17.13 31.24 26.25
N THR A 112 18.13 31.64 27.03
CA THR A 112 18.87 32.90 26.83
C THR A 112 20.30 32.59 26.41
N LEU A 113 20.73 33.13 25.26
CA LEU A 113 22.05 32.90 24.67
C LEU A 113 22.90 34.18 24.76
N LYS A 114 24.05 34.13 25.44
CA LYS A 114 25.09 35.18 25.40
C LYS A 114 26.39 34.62 24.84
N LYS A 115 26.94 35.27 23.80
CA LYS A 115 28.19 34.86 23.12
C LYS A 115 28.24 33.35 22.77
N GLY A 116 27.11 32.79 22.31
CA GLY A 116 27.01 31.38 21.92
C GLY A 116 26.89 30.37 23.09
N ARG A 117 26.75 30.83 24.34
CA ARG A 117 26.49 29.98 25.51
C ARG A 117 25.15 30.33 26.14
N ILE A 118 24.43 29.34 26.66
CA ILE A 118 23.20 29.60 27.41
C ILE A 118 23.55 30.11 28.81
N GLU A 119 22.96 31.24 29.17
CA GLU A 119 23.03 31.81 30.51
C GLU A 119 21.68 31.68 31.20
N TYR A 120 21.71 31.34 32.49
CA TYR A 120 20.54 31.30 33.35
C TYR A 120 20.20 32.70 33.82
N THR A 121 18.97 33.11 33.55
CA THR A 121 18.41 34.36 34.03
C THR A 121 17.12 34.05 34.79
N GLU A 122 16.82 34.81 35.84
CA GLU A 122 15.62 34.61 36.65
C GLU A 122 14.36 34.39 35.81
N LYS A 123 13.42 33.62 36.38
CA LYS A 123 12.12 33.28 35.77
C LYS A 123 11.48 34.53 35.16
N LEU A 124 10.90 34.37 33.97
CA LEU A 124 9.99 35.38 33.44
C LEU A 124 8.68 35.28 34.23
N GLU A 125 8.45 36.25 35.12
CA GLU A 125 7.15 36.47 35.72
C GLU A 125 6.27 37.13 34.67
N LEU A 126 5.32 36.37 34.11
CA LEU A 126 4.26 36.95 33.30
C LEU A 126 3.25 37.64 34.24
N ILE A 127 2.73 38.80 33.84
CA ILE A 127 1.62 39.46 34.54
C ILE A 127 0.42 38.52 34.44
N ASN A 128 0.02 37.95 35.58
CA ASN A 128 -1.01 36.91 35.81
C ASN A 128 -0.60 35.44 35.48
N ASP A 129 -0.05 34.78 36.51
CA ASP A 129 -0.20 33.36 36.86
C ASP A 129 0.27 32.23 35.91
N ASN A 130 1.20 32.47 34.99
CA ASN A 130 1.92 31.36 34.35
C ASN A 130 3.43 31.63 34.25
N ASN A 131 4.23 30.84 34.97
CA ASN A 131 5.69 30.91 34.91
C ASN A 131 6.22 30.04 33.75
N ILE A 132 6.79 30.66 32.70
CA ILE A 132 7.51 29.92 31.65
C ILE A 132 8.82 29.39 32.26
N LYS A 133 9.04 28.07 32.18
CA LYS A 133 10.24 27.43 32.71
C LYS A 133 11.47 27.75 31.87
N GLU A 134 12.60 28.00 32.50
CA GLU A 134 13.88 28.12 31.79
C GLU A 134 14.41 26.72 31.42
N LEU A 135 14.96 26.57 30.23
CA LEU A 135 15.51 25.30 29.76
C LEU A 135 16.85 25.01 30.44
N LEU A 136 16.87 24.00 31.32
CA LEU A 136 18.08 23.55 32.02
C LEU A 136 19.08 22.93 31.02
N PRO A 137 20.40 22.99 31.30
CA PRO A 137 21.41 22.49 30.37
C PRO A 137 21.38 20.97 30.24
N THR A 138 20.78 20.29 31.22
CA THR A 138 20.60 18.85 31.31
C THR A 138 19.28 18.36 30.72
N THR A 139 18.38 19.27 30.31
CA THR A 139 17.05 18.93 29.79
C THR A 139 16.93 19.27 28.31
N SER A 140 16.42 18.31 27.52
CA SER A 140 16.13 18.50 26.10
C SER A 140 14.70 19.00 25.91
N TYR A 141 14.50 20.06 25.13
CA TYR A 141 13.19 20.48 24.63
C TYR A 141 12.87 19.74 23.31
N LYS A 142 11.61 19.38 23.09
CA LYS A 142 11.20 18.68 21.86
C LYS A 142 10.44 19.64 20.95
N TYR A 143 11.06 20.04 19.85
CA TYR A 143 10.44 20.88 18.82
C TYR A 143 10.32 20.09 17.51
N LEU A 144 9.12 19.99 16.93
CA LEU A 144 8.83 19.22 15.70
C LEU A 144 9.37 17.77 15.69
N GLY A 145 9.45 17.14 16.86
CA GLY A 145 9.98 15.77 16.98
C GLY A 145 11.48 15.66 17.18
N ILE A 146 12.22 16.78 17.12
CA ILE A 146 13.66 16.86 17.34
C ILE A 146 13.93 17.29 18.78
N LYS A 147 14.89 16.63 19.43
CA LYS A 147 15.39 17.02 20.75
C LYS A 147 16.46 18.10 20.60
N GLU A 148 16.17 19.29 21.10
CA GLU A 148 17.07 20.43 21.18
C GLU A 148 17.53 20.58 22.64
N SER A 149 18.85 20.61 22.85
CA SER A 149 19.46 20.86 24.15
C SER A 149 20.18 22.21 24.14
N ALA A 150 20.79 22.56 25.27
CA ALA A 150 21.60 23.77 25.38
C ALA A 150 22.82 23.81 24.42
N LYS A 151 23.20 22.68 23.82
CA LYS A 151 24.29 22.57 22.84
C LYS A 151 23.78 22.44 21.39
N GLY A 152 22.49 22.64 21.16
CA GLY A 152 21.81 22.39 19.89
C GLY A 152 21.18 21.00 19.81
N VAL A 153 20.99 20.50 18.58
CA VAL A 153 20.34 19.21 18.34
C VAL A 153 21.14 18.05 18.94
N GLU A 154 20.50 17.23 19.76
CA GLU A 154 21.11 16.03 20.36
C GLU A 154 21.22 14.88 19.33
N GLN A 155 22.12 15.04 18.35
CA GLN A 155 22.25 14.12 17.23
C GLN A 155 22.50 12.67 17.67
N ALA A 156 23.33 12.45 18.70
CA ALA A 156 23.66 11.13 19.20
C ALA A 156 22.43 10.41 19.81
N GLU A 157 21.64 11.12 20.64
CA GLU A 157 20.46 10.53 21.25
C GLU A 157 19.37 10.27 20.21
N MET A 158 19.13 11.22 19.31
CA MET A 158 18.18 11.07 18.21
C MET A 158 18.53 9.87 17.32
N LYS A 159 19.82 9.72 16.96
CA LYS A 159 20.31 8.58 16.18
C LYS A 159 20.08 7.26 16.92
N ASN A 160 20.27 7.23 18.23
CA ASN A 160 19.99 6.04 19.04
C ASN A 160 18.50 5.69 19.11
N GLN A 161 17.61 6.68 19.26
CA GLN A 161 16.17 6.45 19.27
C GLN A 161 15.67 5.94 17.90
N ILE A 162 16.14 6.54 16.82
CA ILE A 162 15.85 6.10 15.45
C ILE A 162 16.36 4.67 15.26
N ARG A 163 17.60 4.38 15.66
CA ARG A 163 18.20 3.04 15.57
C ARG A 163 17.39 2.00 16.35
N LYS A 164 16.97 2.28 17.58
CA LYS A 164 16.13 1.37 18.38
C LYS A 164 14.79 1.08 17.70
N LYS A 165 14.09 2.12 17.23
CA LYS A 165 12.81 1.96 16.50
C LYS A 165 12.99 1.19 15.20
N PHE A 166 14.07 1.47 14.47
CA PHE A 166 14.43 0.80 13.23
C PHE A 166 14.72 -0.69 13.45
N LEU A 167 15.60 -1.03 14.38
CA LEU A 167 15.93 -2.43 14.72
C LEU A 167 14.70 -3.18 15.23
N ARG A 168 13.83 -2.55 16.02
CA ARG A 168 12.56 -3.16 16.46
C ARG A 168 11.68 -3.52 15.26
N ARG A 169 11.52 -2.60 14.30
CA ARG A 169 10.73 -2.86 13.08
C ARG A 169 11.37 -3.93 12.21
N ILE A 170 12.69 -3.93 12.04
CA ILE A 170 13.40 -4.99 11.32
C ILE A 170 13.17 -6.34 11.98
N ARG A 171 13.29 -6.46 13.30
CA ARG A 171 13.03 -7.73 14.00
C ARG A 171 11.61 -8.24 13.78
N LEU A 172 10.61 -7.35 13.72
CA LEU A 172 9.24 -7.74 13.38
C LEU A 172 9.16 -8.29 11.95
N ILE A 173 9.81 -7.63 10.98
CA ILE A 173 9.87 -8.10 9.59
C ILE A 173 10.64 -9.43 9.48
N MET A 174 11.78 -9.58 10.16
CA MET A 174 12.55 -10.84 10.14
C MET A 174 11.81 -12.00 10.80
N LYS A 175 10.85 -11.72 11.69
CA LYS A 175 9.93 -12.72 12.27
C LYS A 175 8.75 -13.04 11.36
N THR A 176 8.51 -12.25 10.31
CA THR A 176 7.47 -12.59 9.33
C THR A 176 7.98 -13.68 8.41
N GLU A 177 7.09 -14.59 8.04
CA GLU A 177 7.33 -15.59 6.99
C GLU A 177 7.30 -14.94 5.60
N LEU A 178 8.01 -13.83 5.37
CA LEU A 178 8.12 -13.24 4.03
C LEU A 178 9.12 -14.02 3.18
N THR A 179 8.91 -15.33 3.01
CA THR A 179 9.73 -16.16 2.13
C THR A 179 9.42 -15.83 0.68
N ALA A 180 10.35 -15.16 0.01
CA ALA A 180 10.28 -14.83 -1.41
C ALA A 180 11.69 -14.58 -1.94
N ASP A 181 11.83 -14.56 -3.26
CA ASP A 181 13.04 -14.04 -3.89
C ASP A 181 13.36 -12.61 -3.40
N VAL A 182 14.64 -12.30 -3.19
CA VAL A 182 15.09 -10.99 -2.69
C VAL A 182 14.57 -9.83 -3.53
N HIS A 183 14.55 -9.96 -4.87
CA HIS A 183 14.02 -8.89 -5.72
C HIS A 183 12.51 -8.81 -5.60
N ARG A 184 11.83 -9.97 -5.59
CA ARG A 184 10.38 -10.08 -5.45
C ARG A 184 9.83 -9.48 -4.15
N LEU A 185 10.61 -9.52 -3.06
CA LEU A 185 10.25 -8.85 -1.81
C LEU A 185 9.93 -7.37 -2.03
N TYR A 186 10.75 -6.69 -2.84
CA TYR A 186 10.66 -5.25 -3.06
C TYR A 186 9.79 -4.86 -4.26
N VAL A 187 9.49 -5.80 -5.16
CA VAL A 187 8.56 -5.57 -6.27
C VAL A 187 7.16 -5.23 -5.73
N PRO A 188 6.44 -4.24 -6.32
CA PRO A 188 5.09 -3.89 -5.88
C PRO A 188 4.11 -5.05 -5.95
N ARG A 189 3.12 -5.08 -5.05
CA ARG A 189 2.06 -6.10 -5.01
C ARG A 189 1.21 -6.17 -6.27
N ARG A 190 1.02 -5.05 -6.97
CA ARG A 190 0.32 -5.00 -8.26
C ARG A 190 1.05 -5.76 -9.38
N ASP A 191 2.37 -5.90 -9.22
CA ASP A 191 3.28 -6.53 -10.18
C ASP A 191 3.75 -7.91 -9.70
N GLY A 192 3.06 -8.51 -8.72
CA GLY A 192 3.31 -9.87 -8.25
C GLY A 192 4.36 -10.01 -7.14
N GLY A 193 4.90 -8.90 -6.64
CA GLY A 193 5.85 -8.87 -5.53
C GLY A 193 5.19 -8.77 -4.14
N ARG A 194 6.01 -8.74 -3.07
CA ARG A 194 5.51 -8.61 -1.68
C ARG A 194 5.30 -7.15 -1.25
N GLY A 195 5.83 -6.19 -2.01
CA GLY A 195 5.66 -4.75 -1.78
C GLY A 195 6.40 -4.23 -0.54
N LEU A 196 7.45 -4.92 -0.09
CA LEU A 196 8.28 -4.45 1.00
C LEU A 196 9.03 -3.18 0.56
N PRO A 197 9.05 -2.12 1.37
CA PRO A 197 9.78 -0.92 0.99
C PRO A 197 11.30 -1.17 1.08
N GLN A 198 12.02 -0.96 -0.02
CA GLN A 198 13.49 -0.97 0.01
C GLN A 198 13.98 0.33 0.63
N ILE A 199 14.62 0.25 1.81
CA ILE A 199 15.06 1.42 2.57
C ILE A 199 16.04 2.27 1.76
N GLU A 200 17.04 1.64 1.15
CA GLU A 200 18.01 2.33 0.29
C GLU A 200 17.32 3.04 -0.87
N GLY A 201 16.35 2.37 -1.50
CA GLY A 201 15.52 2.97 -2.56
C GLY A 201 14.72 4.16 -2.07
N ILE A 202 14.14 4.12 -0.87
CA ILE A 202 13.42 5.26 -0.27
C ILE A 202 14.36 6.43 -0.02
N VAL A 203 15.52 6.18 0.59
CA VAL A 203 16.51 7.22 0.90
C VAL A 203 16.99 7.88 -0.40
N ASN A 204 17.41 7.08 -1.38
CA ASN A 204 17.86 7.57 -2.68
C ASN A 204 16.76 8.38 -3.38
N ASN A 205 15.52 7.89 -3.37
CA ASN A 205 14.42 8.59 -4.01
C ASN A 205 14.04 9.91 -3.30
N THR A 206 14.14 9.95 -1.97
CA THR A 206 13.97 11.20 -1.20
C THR A 206 15.09 12.18 -1.48
N LEU A 207 16.35 11.71 -1.56
CA LEU A 207 17.50 12.55 -1.91
C LEU A 207 17.39 13.11 -3.32
N ILE A 208 16.91 12.32 -4.29
CA ILE A 208 16.64 12.79 -5.65
C ILE A 208 15.59 13.91 -5.63
N GLY A 209 14.45 13.70 -4.96
CA GLY A 209 13.40 14.72 -4.88
C GLY A 209 13.87 16.00 -4.19
N LEU A 210 14.65 15.87 -3.12
CA LEU A 210 15.23 17.01 -2.40
C LEU A 210 16.25 17.75 -3.28
N ALA A 211 17.16 17.03 -3.94
CA ALA A 211 18.16 17.63 -4.83
C ALA A 211 17.52 18.35 -6.02
N THR A 212 16.47 17.77 -6.62
CA THR A 212 15.69 18.45 -7.65
C THR A 212 15.02 19.70 -7.11
N TYR A 213 14.33 19.63 -5.96
CA TYR A 213 13.68 20.80 -5.37
C TYR A 213 14.65 21.95 -5.08
N LEU A 214 15.80 21.64 -4.48
CA LEU A 214 16.80 22.63 -4.11
C LEU A 214 17.50 23.26 -5.32
N ASN A 215 17.65 22.53 -6.43
CA ASN A 215 18.24 23.07 -7.66
C ASN A 215 17.25 23.94 -8.44
N GLU A 216 15.97 23.57 -8.44
CA GLU A 216 14.93 24.31 -9.17
C GLU A 216 14.34 25.47 -8.35
N THR A 217 14.65 25.57 -7.04
CA THR A 217 14.07 26.62 -6.19
C THR A 217 14.55 28.01 -6.58
N GLU A 218 13.63 28.97 -6.63
CA GLU A 218 13.96 30.39 -6.77
C GLU A 218 14.14 31.08 -5.40
N ASN A 219 13.87 30.38 -4.30
CA ASN A 219 13.93 30.95 -2.95
C ASN A 219 15.37 31.35 -2.57
N GLN A 220 15.59 32.66 -2.43
CA GLN A 220 16.90 33.24 -2.12
C GLN A 220 17.47 32.77 -0.77
N GLN A 221 16.63 32.60 0.26
CA GLN A 221 17.09 32.14 1.57
C GLN A 221 17.64 30.72 1.51
N LEU A 222 16.97 29.82 0.78
CA LEU A 222 17.44 28.45 0.59
C LEU A 222 18.75 28.40 -0.22
N LYS A 223 18.90 29.25 -1.24
CA LYS A 223 20.15 29.37 -2.01
C LYS A 223 21.32 29.83 -1.14
N LEU A 224 21.10 30.80 -0.25
CA LEU A 224 22.12 31.27 0.68
C LEU A 224 22.58 30.15 1.63
N VAL A 225 21.64 29.40 2.21
CA VAL A 225 21.95 28.25 3.10
C VAL A 225 22.72 27.16 2.36
N LEU A 226 22.36 26.86 1.10
CA LEU A 226 23.05 25.85 0.29
C LEU A 226 24.49 26.23 -0.05
N ASN A 227 24.73 27.53 -0.26
CA ASN A 227 26.06 28.05 -0.55
C ASN A 227 26.96 28.07 0.68
N ASP A 228 26.40 28.40 1.85
CA ASP A 228 27.13 28.46 3.13
C ASP A 228 27.55 27.07 3.63
N GLN A 229 26.68 26.06 3.56
CA GLN A 229 26.97 24.74 4.15
C GLN A 229 27.84 23.82 3.28
N GLY A 230 28.17 24.19 2.05
CA GLY A 230 28.95 23.35 1.12
C GLY A 230 28.29 22.00 0.76
N GLU A 231 27.06 21.74 1.23
CA GLU A 231 26.30 20.51 0.98
C GLU A 231 25.89 20.34 -0.48
N ASN A 232 25.92 21.44 -1.24
CA ASN A 232 25.58 21.49 -2.66
C ASN A 232 26.39 20.47 -3.49
N ARG A 233 27.66 20.18 -3.11
CA ARG A 233 28.51 19.18 -3.79
C ARG A 233 28.10 17.72 -3.54
N LYS A 234 27.44 17.42 -2.42
CA LYS A 234 27.01 16.04 -2.08
C LYS A 234 25.64 15.72 -2.67
N LEU A 235 24.73 16.70 -2.65
CA LEU A 235 23.37 16.59 -3.19
C LEU A 235 23.33 16.66 -4.72
N SER A 236 24.26 17.37 -5.36
CA SER A 236 24.34 17.47 -6.83
C SER A 236 24.47 16.11 -7.52
N LYS A 237 25.09 15.11 -6.87
CA LYS A 237 25.18 13.73 -7.38
C LYS A 237 23.84 13.04 -7.56
N PHE A 238 22.82 13.47 -6.81
CA PHE A 238 21.47 12.93 -6.85
C PHE A 238 20.53 13.74 -7.75
N HIS A 239 20.99 14.91 -8.23
CA HIS A 239 20.22 15.66 -9.20
C HIS A 239 20.12 14.87 -10.51
N LYS A 240 18.89 14.78 -11.03
CA LYS A 240 18.59 14.16 -12.33
C LYS A 240 18.12 15.26 -13.26
N LYS A 241 18.59 15.21 -14.53
CA LYS A 241 18.12 16.11 -15.58
C LYS A 241 16.60 16.08 -15.62
N THR A 242 16.00 17.24 -15.42
CA THR A 242 14.58 17.49 -15.62
C THR A 242 14.30 17.40 -17.12
N PRO A 243 13.20 16.75 -17.54
CA PRO A 243 12.78 16.83 -18.94
C PRO A 243 12.44 18.28 -19.28
N GLU A 244 12.84 18.75 -20.46
CA GLU A 244 12.47 20.07 -20.99
C GLU A 244 10.95 20.10 -21.21
N ILE A 245 10.18 20.61 -20.24
CA ILE A 245 8.72 20.75 -20.38
C ILE A 245 8.22 22.03 -19.68
N GLU A 246 7.60 22.88 -20.52
CA GLU A 246 6.64 23.99 -20.33
C GLU A 246 6.67 24.87 -19.05
N ASN A 247 6.79 26.17 -19.33
CA ASN A 247 6.70 27.31 -18.42
C ASN A 247 5.33 27.42 -17.71
N SER A 248 5.12 26.64 -16.63
CA SER A 248 4.05 26.92 -15.64
C SER A 248 4.15 26.11 -14.34
N ARG A 249 5.05 25.11 -14.25
CA ARG A 249 5.05 24.17 -13.11
C ARG A 249 5.80 24.71 -11.91
N THR A 250 5.25 24.45 -10.72
CA THR A 250 5.94 24.75 -9.46
C THR A 250 7.14 23.82 -9.25
N THR A 251 8.14 24.30 -8.54
CA THR A 251 9.34 23.53 -8.15
C THR A 251 9.01 22.24 -7.40
N THR A 252 7.89 22.25 -6.65
CA THR A 252 7.38 21.09 -5.93
C THR A 252 6.80 20.02 -6.87
N GLU A 253 6.11 20.41 -7.94
CA GLU A 253 5.57 19.49 -8.94
C GLU A 253 6.69 18.81 -9.74
N ILE A 254 7.70 19.58 -10.14
CA ILE A 254 8.88 19.07 -10.83
C ILE A 254 9.59 18.00 -9.97
N ALA A 255 9.85 18.31 -8.70
CA ALA A 255 10.47 17.37 -7.77
C ALA A 255 9.65 16.09 -7.56
N LYS A 256 8.31 16.21 -7.49
CA LYS A 256 7.41 15.05 -7.38
C LYS A 256 7.44 14.17 -8.63
N ASP A 257 7.45 14.76 -9.81
CA ASP A 257 7.47 14.02 -11.08
C ASP A 257 8.78 13.27 -11.30
N VAL A 258 9.92 13.93 -11.04
CA VAL A 258 11.24 13.28 -11.13
C VAL A 258 11.32 12.11 -10.14
N ARG A 259 10.88 12.32 -8.90
CA ARG A 259 10.81 11.26 -7.87
C ARG A 259 9.92 10.09 -8.28
N LYS A 260 8.80 10.36 -8.96
CA LYS A 260 7.89 9.32 -9.46
C LYS A 260 8.55 8.52 -10.58
N LYS A 261 9.14 9.19 -11.57
CA LYS A 261 9.83 8.53 -12.71
C LYS A 261 11.01 7.67 -12.26
N GLU A 262 11.85 8.17 -11.36
CA GLU A 262 13.00 7.41 -10.87
C GLU A 262 12.55 6.21 -10.01
N LYS A 263 11.45 6.34 -9.27
CA LYS A 263 10.83 5.21 -8.56
C LYS A 263 10.35 4.14 -9.53
N GLU A 264 9.62 4.51 -10.58
CA GLU A 264 9.11 3.57 -11.60
C GLU A 264 10.26 2.85 -12.31
N LYS A 265 11.35 3.56 -12.64
CA LYS A 265 12.57 2.94 -13.19
C LYS A 265 13.22 1.95 -12.23
N ALA A 266 13.29 2.27 -10.94
CA ALA A 266 13.85 1.37 -9.93
C ALA A 266 12.98 0.11 -9.77
N GLU A 267 11.65 0.26 -9.75
CA GLU A 267 10.70 -0.85 -9.71
C GLU A 267 10.84 -1.76 -10.95
N ALA A 268 10.96 -1.17 -12.15
CA ALA A 268 11.17 -1.93 -13.38
C ALA A 268 12.48 -2.74 -13.36
N LYS A 269 13.57 -2.15 -12.86
CA LYS A 269 14.86 -2.85 -12.70
C LYS A 269 14.76 -4.04 -11.73
N LEU A 270 14.03 -3.89 -10.62
CA LEU A 270 13.80 -4.99 -9.68
C LEU A 270 13.02 -6.12 -10.34
N GLN A 271 12.03 -5.78 -11.16
CA GLN A 271 11.21 -6.75 -11.87
C GLN A 271 12.01 -7.53 -12.93
N GLU A 272 12.87 -6.85 -13.72
CA GLU A 272 13.75 -7.52 -14.67
C GLU A 272 14.75 -8.45 -13.97
N LYS A 273 15.39 -7.99 -12.88
CA LYS A 273 16.28 -8.85 -12.08
C LYS A 273 15.59 -10.07 -11.47
N TRP A 274 14.30 -9.98 -11.19
CA TRP A 274 13.51 -11.14 -10.75
C TRP A 274 13.24 -12.08 -11.93
N LYS A 275 12.82 -11.53 -13.07
CA LYS A 275 12.51 -12.26 -14.30
C LYS A 275 13.72 -13.00 -14.90
N GLU A 276 14.91 -12.43 -14.81
CA GLU A 276 16.17 -13.02 -15.32
C GLU A 276 16.57 -14.30 -14.58
N LYS A 277 16.08 -14.52 -13.35
CA LYS A 277 16.40 -15.73 -12.58
C LYS A 277 15.81 -16.96 -13.23
N GLU A 278 16.64 -17.97 -13.50
CA GLU A 278 16.21 -19.20 -14.19
C GLU A 278 15.05 -19.90 -13.50
N MET A 279 15.15 -20.13 -12.18
CA MET A 279 14.11 -20.78 -11.36
C MET A 279 13.07 -19.77 -10.86
N HIS A 280 13.46 -18.84 -9.99
CA HIS A 280 12.55 -17.90 -9.33
C HIS A 280 11.82 -16.96 -10.30
N GLY A 281 12.37 -16.74 -11.50
CA GLY A 281 11.77 -15.88 -12.53
C GLY A 281 10.72 -16.57 -13.40
N GLN A 282 10.51 -17.90 -13.27
CA GLN A 282 9.56 -18.65 -14.11
C GLN A 282 8.15 -18.05 -14.05
N TYR A 283 7.62 -17.89 -12.84
CA TYR A 283 6.30 -17.28 -12.64
C TYR A 283 6.24 -15.84 -13.17
N CYS A 284 7.30 -15.05 -12.98
CA CYS A 284 7.36 -13.67 -13.48
C CYS A 284 7.28 -13.62 -15.01
N ARG A 285 7.99 -14.51 -15.71
CA ARG A 285 7.98 -14.63 -17.17
C ARG A 285 6.58 -14.98 -17.69
N GLU A 286 5.92 -15.95 -17.06
CA GLU A 286 4.56 -16.33 -17.43
C GLU A 286 3.56 -15.20 -17.19
N MET A 287 3.60 -14.57 -16.01
CA MET A 287 2.72 -13.45 -15.64
C MET A 287 2.90 -12.22 -16.56
N GLN A 288 4.09 -12.03 -17.14
CA GLN A 288 4.38 -10.91 -18.03
C GLN A 288 3.86 -11.10 -19.47
N LYS A 289 3.43 -12.31 -19.85
CA LYS A 289 2.89 -12.56 -21.20
C LYS A 289 1.67 -11.68 -21.47
N GLU A 290 1.51 -11.25 -22.72
CA GLU A 290 0.50 -10.25 -23.10
C GLU A 290 -0.94 -10.69 -22.85
N HIS A 291 -1.22 -11.98 -22.91
CA HIS A 291 -2.56 -12.55 -22.70
C HIS A 291 -2.96 -12.70 -21.23
N VAL A 292 -2.06 -12.39 -20.28
CA VAL A 292 -2.31 -12.54 -18.84
C VAL A 292 -2.95 -11.28 -18.26
N ASN A 293 -3.99 -11.47 -17.45
CA ASN A 293 -4.60 -10.40 -16.66
C ASN A 293 -3.83 -10.23 -15.35
N LYS A 294 -2.83 -9.33 -15.35
CA LYS A 294 -2.03 -9.02 -14.15
C LYS A 294 -2.86 -8.52 -12.97
N PHE A 295 -3.93 -7.76 -13.24
CA PHE A 295 -4.78 -7.21 -12.19
C PHE A 295 -5.48 -8.33 -11.41
N ILE A 296 -6.12 -9.27 -12.11
CA ILE A 296 -6.80 -10.41 -11.47
C ILE A 296 -5.79 -11.37 -10.85
N THR A 297 -4.74 -11.73 -11.61
CA THR A 297 -3.67 -12.65 -11.17
C THR A 297 -3.04 -12.20 -9.85
N ASN A 298 -2.76 -10.90 -9.70
CA ASN A 298 -2.18 -10.34 -8.47
C ASN A 298 -3.23 -9.76 -7.50
N GLY A 299 -4.51 -10.03 -7.73
CA GLY A 299 -5.60 -9.49 -6.93
C GLY A 299 -5.55 -9.92 -5.46
N TRP A 300 -5.16 -11.17 -5.22
CA TRP A 300 -5.07 -11.75 -3.87
C TRP A 300 -3.99 -11.07 -3.00
N LEU A 301 -2.84 -10.70 -3.59
CA LEU A 301 -1.78 -9.94 -2.89
C LEU A 301 -2.23 -8.54 -2.44
N ARG A 302 -3.17 -7.93 -3.19
CA ARG A 302 -3.64 -6.55 -2.91
C ARG A 302 -4.79 -6.50 -1.91
N LYS A 303 -5.66 -7.51 -1.92
CA LYS A 303 -6.86 -7.54 -1.05
C LYS A 303 -6.53 -7.88 0.41
N GLY A 304 -5.39 -8.51 0.69
CA GLY A 304 -4.95 -8.82 2.07
C GLY A 304 -5.89 -9.77 2.82
N LEU A 305 -6.58 -10.66 2.09
CA LEU A 305 -7.56 -11.60 2.66
C LEU A 305 -6.91 -12.86 3.24
N LEU A 306 -5.64 -13.10 2.91
CA LEU A 306 -4.89 -14.27 3.37
C LEU A 306 -4.04 -13.94 4.58
N LYS A 307 -3.81 -14.95 5.42
CA LYS A 307 -2.80 -14.88 6.48
C LYS A 307 -1.40 -14.80 5.84
N GLY A 308 -0.45 -14.18 6.55
CA GLY A 308 0.89 -13.94 6.04
C GLY A 308 1.62 -15.23 5.66
N GLU A 309 1.42 -16.29 6.45
CA GLU A 309 1.97 -17.65 6.29
C GLU A 309 1.41 -18.33 5.03
N THR A 310 0.11 -18.16 4.76
CA THR A 310 -0.51 -18.67 3.52
C THR A 310 0.03 -17.92 2.30
N GLU A 311 0.17 -16.60 2.39
CA GLU A 311 0.76 -15.78 1.31
C GLU A 311 2.23 -16.16 1.05
N ALA A 312 3.00 -16.44 2.11
CA ALA A 312 4.36 -16.97 2.06
C ALA A 312 4.45 -18.27 1.27
N LEU A 313 3.61 -19.23 1.62
CA LEU A 313 3.62 -20.55 1.01
C LEU A 313 3.29 -20.48 -0.48
N ILE A 314 2.25 -19.73 -0.86
CA ILE A 314 1.88 -19.53 -2.28
C ILE A 314 3.03 -18.85 -3.04
N THR A 315 3.65 -17.84 -2.44
CA THR A 315 4.80 -17.13 -3.03
C THR A 315 5.97 -18.10 -3.25
N ALA A 316 6.27 -18.95 -2.27
CA ALA A 316 7.35 -19.94 -2.38
C ALA A 316 7.09 -20.99 -3.47
N TYR A 317 5.84 -21.42 -3.67
CA TYR A 317 5.46 -22.26 -4.81
C TYR A 317 5.72 -21.57 -6.15
N GLN A 318 5.29 -20.31 -6.29
CA GLN A 318 5.52 -19.52 -7.50
C GLN A 318 7.02 -19.28 -7.77
N ASP A 319 7.80 -19.08 -6.71
CA ASP A 319 9.24 -18.83 -6.77
C ASP A 319 10.08 -20.11 -6.93
N GLN A 320 9.47 -21.29 -7.02
CA GLN A 320 10.20 -22.57 -7.08
C GLN A 320 11.09 -22.83 -5.84
N ALA A 321 10.72 -22.27 -4.68
CA ALA A 321 11.51 -22.26 -3.45
C ALA A 321 11.02 -23.26 -2.39
N ILE A 322 10.23 -24.25 -2.79
CA ILE A 322 9.79 -25.35 -1.92
C ILE A 322 10.85 -26.45 -1.92
N SER A 323 11.08 -27.07 -0.76
CA SER A 323 12.05 -28.15 -0.59
C SER A 323 11.59 -29.45 -1.24
N THR A 324 11.73 -29.53 -2.56
CA THR A 324 11.54 -30.76 -3.33
C THR A 324 12.86 -31.54 -3.46
N ASN A 325 12.77 -32.84 -3.75
CA ASN A 325 13.96 -33.68 -3.96
C ASN A 325 14.80 -33.18 -5.14
N TYR A 326 14.17 -32.71 -6.22
CA TYR A 326 14.87 -32.04 -7.32
C TYR A 326 15.61 -30.78 -6.85
N TYR A 327 14.95 -29.93 -6.06
CA TYR A 327 15.56 -28.71 -5.53
C TYR A 327 16.79 -29.03 -4.67
N LYS A 328 16.67 -30.01 -3.77
CA LYS A 328 17.78 -30.41 -2.90
C LYS A 328 18.96 -30.98 -3.70
N ALA A 329 18.69 -31.93 -4.60
CA ALA A 329 19.72 -32.58 -5.38
C ALA A 329 20.41 -31.63 -6.39
N CYS A 330 19.64 -30.84 -7.15
CA CYS A 330 20.17 -30.02 -8.24
C CYS A 330 20.61 -28.61 -7.80
N ILE A 331 19.94 -28.02 -6.81
CA ILE A 331 20.20 -26.64 -6.37
C ILE A 331 21.08 -26.61 -5.12
N LEU A 332 20.70 -27.38 -4.08
CA LEU A 332 21.50 -27.49 -2.86
C LEU A 332 22.69 -28.45 -3.02
N LYS A 333 22.77 -29.17 -4.15
CA LYS A 333 23.83 -30.13 -4.49
C LYS A 333 24.01 -31.21 -3.41
N THR A 334 22.92 -31.64 -2.78
CA THR A 334 22.93 -32.77 -1.86
C THR A 334 23.04 -34.09 -2.62
N GLN A 335 23.58 -35.14 -2.01
CA GLN A 335 23.63 -36.50 -2.60
C GLN A 335 22.25 -37.20 -2.56
N GLU A 336 21.16 -36.46 -2.71
CA GLU A 336 19.80 -37.01 -2.70
C GLU A 336 19.35 -37.39 -4.12
N ASN A 337 18.48 -38.39 -4.24
CA ASN A 337 17.85 -38.76 -5.52
C ASN A 337 16.81 -37.68 -5.91
N THR A 338 16.75 -37.30 -7.19
CA THR A 338 15.76 -36.34 -7.72
C THR A 338 14.35 -36.90 -7.81
N ALA A 339 14.17 -38.21 -7.71
CA ALA A 339 12.88 -38.88 -7.86
C ALA A 339 11.79 -38.35 -6.90
N CYS A 340 10.57 -38.28 -7.41
CA CYS A 340 9.37 -37.90 -6.67
C CYS A 340 9.12 -38.83 -5.50
N ARG A 341 9.03 -38.28 -4.28
CA ARG A 341 8.75 -39.04 -3.05
C ARG A 341 7.41 -39.76 -3.07
N ILE A 342 6.51 -39.36 -3.97
CA ILE A 342 5.15 -39.88 -4.09
C ILE A 342 5.10 -40.97 -5.15
N CYS A 343 5.40 -40.65 -6.42
CA CYS A 343 5.28 -41.62 -7.52
C CYS A 343 6.57 -42.36 -7.88
N GLN A 344 7.74 -41.88 -7.45
CA GLN A 344 9.06 -42.46 -7.72
C GLN A 344 9.41 -42.62 -9.22
N GLN A 345 8.62 -42.05 -10.14
CA GLN A 345 8.78 -42.23 -11.60
C GLN A 345 9.44 -41.04 -12.30
N HIS A 346 9.26 -39.83 -11.77
CA HIS A 346 9.74 -38.60 -12.39
C HIS A 346 10.49 -37.74 -11.37
N ALA A 347 11.28 -36.78 -11.85
CA ALA A 347 11.93 -35.81 -10.99
C ALA A 347 10.90 -34.96 -10.21
N GLU A 348 11.14 -34.77 -8.91
CA GLU A 348 10.26 -34.05 -8.00
C GLU A 348 10.37 -32.53 -8.19
N THR A 349 9.82 -32.01 -9.28
CA THR A 349 9.67 -30.57 -9.47
C THR A 349 8.33 -30.09 -8.90
N ILE A 350 8.19 -28.79 -8.61
CA ILE A 350 6.90 -28.23 -8.22
C ILE A 350 5.86 -28.46 -9.32
N HIS A 351 6.25 -28.29 -10.60
CA HIS A 351 5.38 -28.57 -11.74
C HIS A 351 4.88 -30.03 -11.74
N HIS A 352 5.77 -30.99 -11.47
CA HIS A 352 5.39 -32.39 -11.35
C HIS A 352 4.39 -32.60 -10.20
N LEU A 353 4.64 -32.07 -9.01
CA LEU A 353 3.73 -32.22 -7.87
C LEU A 353 2.35 -31.60 -8.14
N LEU A 354 2.32 -30.40 -8.73
CA LEU A 354 1.10 -29.63 -8.92
C LEU A 354 0.22 -30.13 -10.08
N THR A 355 0.84 -30.63 -11.17
CA THR A 355 0.12 -30.94 -12.41
C THR A 355 0.57 -32.22 -13.14
N GLY A 356 1.66 -32.88 -12.74
CA GLY A 356 2.25 -33.99 -13.49
C GLY A 356 2.35 -35.33 -12.74
N CYS A 357 1.95 -35.42 -11.48
CA CYS A 357 2.12 -36.63 -10.68
C CYS A 357 0.92 -37.58 -10.88
N PRO A 358 1.12 -38.79 -11.45
CA PRO A 358 0.02 -39.70 -11.76
C PRO A 358 -0.71 -40.22 -10.52
N ILE A 359 -0.05 -40.21 -9.36
CA ILE A 359 -0.66 -40.62 -8.08
C ILE A 359 -1.52 -39.49 -7.49
N LEU A 360 -1.09 -38.23 -7.64
CA LEU A 360 -1.85 -37.07 -7.13
C LEU A 360 -3.00 -36.68 -8.05
N ALA A 361 -2.88 -36.94 -9.35
CA ALA A 361 -3.84 -36.46 -10.35
C ALA A 361 -5.29 -36.90 -10.10
N PRO A 362 -5.60 -38.18 -9.81
CA PRO A 362 -6.98 -38.63 -9.66
C PRO A 362 -7.73 -37.97 -8.49
N ARG A 363 -7.01 -37.63 -7.40
CA ARG A 363 -7.60 -37.12 -6.16
C ARG A 363 -7.41 -35.62 -5.99
N GLU A 364 -6.16 -35.18 -5.91
CA GLU A 364 -5.83 -33.79 -5.55
C GLU A 364 -6.24 -32.81 -6.65
N TYR A 365 -6.11 -33.20 -7.93
CA TYR A 365 -6.43 -32.29 -9.03
C TYR A 365 -7.93 -32.15 -9.19
N THR A 366 -8.67 -33.26 -9.07
CA THR A 366 -10.14 -33.29 -9.04
C THR A 366 -10.69 -32.49 -7.85
N GLN A 367 -10.13 -32.69 -6.65
CA GLN A 367 -10.58 -31.93 -5.46
C GLN A 367 -10.34 -30.42 -5.62
N ARG A 368 -9.20 -30.02 -6.19
CA ARG A 368 -8.89 -28.61 -6.45
C ARG A 368 -9.88 -28.01 -7.45
N HIS A 369 -10.14 -28.73 -8.53
CA HIS A 369 -11.13 -28.37 -9.54
C HIS A 369 -12.51 -28.17 -8.92
N ASP A 370 -13.02 -29.17 -8.22
CA ASP A 370 -14.36 -29.17 -7.63
C ASP A 370 -14.52 -28.08 -6.57
N SER A 371 -13.45 -27.79 -5.81
CA SER A 371 -13.46 -26.69 -4.84
C SER A 371 -13.66 -25.33 -5.51
N VAL A 372 -12.99 -25.09 -6.65
CA VAL A 372 -13.14 -23.84 -7.41
C VAL A 372 -14.51 -23.77 -8.06
N ALA A 373 -14.95 -24.84 -8.72
CA ALA A 373 -16.28 -24.91 -9.33
C ALA A 373 -17.38 -24.71 -8.28
N SER A 374 -17.26 -25.34 -7.10
CA SER A 374 -18.22 -25.19 -5.99
C SER A 374 -18.30 -23.74 -5.50
N GLN A 375 -17.16 -23.06 -5.38
CA GLN A 375 -17.12 -21.64 -5.03
C GLN A 375 -17.84 -20.77 -6.06
N ILE A 376 -17.65 -21.06 -7.34
CA ILE A 376 -18.32 -20.33 -8.44
C ILE A 376 -19.82 -20.56 -8.35
N HIS A 377 -20.25 -21.81 -8.17
CA HIS A 377 -21.66 -22.16 -7.99
C HIS A 377 -22.26 -21.43 -6.76
N TRP A 378 -21.57 -21.41 -5.62
CA TRP A 378 -21.99 -20.67 -4.42
C TRP A 378 -22.19 -19.17 -4.70
N ASN A 379 -21.26 -18.55 -5.44
CA ASN A 379 -21.37 -17.14 -5.81
C ASN A 379 -22.57 -16.88 -6.75
N ILE A 380 -22.80 -17.77 -7.72
CA ILE A 380 -23.92 -17.68 -8.66
C ILE A 380 -25.26 -17.81 -7.92
N CYS A 381 -25.41 -18.85 -7.08
CA CYS A 381 -26.62 -19.04 -6.27
C CYS A 381 -26.91 -17.80 -5.41
N LYS A 382 -25.87 -17.25 -4.77
CA LYS A 382 -26.00 -16.02 -3.97
C LYS A 382 -26.46 -14.81 -4.80
N ALA A 383 -25.98 -14.67 -6.04
CA ALA A 383 -26.37 -13.58 -6.93
C ALA A 383 -27.86 -13.67 -7.35
N PHE A 384 -28.39 -14.89 -7.48
CA PHE A 384 -29.80 -15.13 -7.78
C PHE A 384 -30.70 -15.28 -6.53
N ASN A 385 -30.19 -14.93 -5.35
CA ASN A 385 -30.89 -15.04 -4.06
C ASN A 385 -31.34 -16.49 -3.71
N ILE A 386 -30.64 -17.49 -4.21
CA ILE A 386 -30.84 -18.89 -3.83
C ILE A 386 -30.18 -19.13 -2.47
N PRO A 387 -30.86 -19.75 -1.49
CA PRO A 387 -30.28 -20.03 -0.19
C PRO A 387 -28.99 -20.85 -0.28
N VAL A 388 -27.93 -20.35 0.35
CA VAL A 388 -26.62 -21.01 0.43
C VAL A 388 -26.09 -20.96 1.86
N SER A 389 -25.10 -21.79 2.17
CA SER A 389 -24.38 -21.73 3.45
C SER A 389 -23.73 -20.35 3.65
N LEU A 390 -23.62 -19.92 4.91
CA LEU A 390 -22.97 -18.65 5.26
C LEU A 390 -21.50 -18.62 4.81
N LYS A 391 -20.81 -19.75 4.98
CA LYS A 391 -19.42 -19.94 4.59
C LYS A 391 -19.37 -20.79 3.32
N TRP A 392 -18.60 -20.31 2.36
CA TRP A 392 -18.46 -20.95 1.06
C TRP A 392 -17.75 -22.31 1.13
N TYR A 393 -16.84 -22.52 2.08
CA TYR A 393 -16.10 -23.78 2.22
C TYR A 393 -16.90 -24.90 2.90
N GLU A 394 -18.07 -24.59 3.46
CA GLU A 394 -19.03 -25.57 3.98
C GLU A 394 -20.10 -25.92 2.91
N TYR A 395 -20.09 -25.23 1.76
CA TYR A 395 -21.09 -25.36 0.71
C TYR A 395 -20.93 -26.66 -0.08
N LYS A 396 -22.06 -27.31 -0.39
CA LYS A 396 -22.14 -28.44 -1.31
C LYS A 396 -23.17 -28.11 -2.41
N PRO A 397 -22.76 -28.00 -3.67
CA PRO A 397 -23.67 -27.76 -4.78
C PRO A 397 -24.71 -28.88 -4.90
N ARG A 398 -25.98 -28.52 -5.08
CA ARG A 398 -27.04 -29.47 -5.44
C ARG A 398 -27.05 -29.67 -6.96
N PRO A 399 -27.40 -30.86 -7.46
CA PRO A 399 -27.42 -31.13 -8.91
C PRO A 399 -28.30 -30.16 -9.70
N VAL A 400 -29.41 -29.73 -9.10
CA VAL A 400 -30.36 -28.78 -9.70
C VAL A 400 -30.81 -27.79 -8.63
N GLU A 401 -30.78 -26.50 -8.96
CA GLU A 401 -31.37 -25.42 -8.19
C GLU A 401 -32.32 -24.63 -9.10
N GLU A 402 -33.56 -24.41 -8.68
CA GLU A 402 -34.55 -23.67 -9.46
C GLU A 402 -35.19 -22.55 -8.64
N THR A 403 -35.32 -21.39 -9.25
CA THR A 403 -35.99 -20.22 -8.66
C THR A 403 -36.76 -19.50 -9.76
N GLY A 404 -38.05 -19.82 -9.93
CA GLY A 404 -38.94 -19.20 -10.93
C GLY A 404 -38.36 -19.15 -12.35
N ASP A 405 -37.65 -18.06 -12.64
CA ASP A 405 -37.02 -17.75 -13.92
C ASP A 405 -35.60 -18.31 -14.11
N VAL A 406 -34.96 -18.85 -13.07
CA VAL A 406 -33.57 -19.34 -13.14
C VAL A 406 -33.48 -20.81 -12.78
N THR A 407 -32.81 -21.59 -13.63
CA THR A 407 -32.43 -22.99 -13.36
C THR A 407 -30.90 -23.09 -13.41
N ILE A 408 -30.28 -23.61 -12.36
CA ILE A 408 -28.84 -23.88 -12.29
C ILE A 408 -28.63 -25.38 -12.21
N LEU A 409 -27.79 -25.93 -13.09
CA LEU A 409 -27.41 -27.34 -13.11
C LEU A 409 -25.95 -27.49 -12.72
N TRP A 410 -25.65 -28.45 -11.84
CA TRP A 410 -24.30 -28.76 -11.38
C TRP A 410 -23.88 -30.17 -11.82
N ASN A 411 -22.78 -30.27 -12.58
CA ASN A 411 -22.20 -31.54 -13.04
C ASN A 411 -23.24 -32.48 -13.71
N MET A 412 -24.22 -31.89 -14.40
CA MET A 412 -25.31 -32.60 -15.07
C MET A 412 -25.03 -32.73 -16.57
N GLN A 413 -25.43 -33.86 -17.14
CA GLN A 413 -25.39 -34.07 -18.58
C GLN A 413 -26.60 -33.41 -19.23
N ILE A 414 -26.37 -32.66 -20.31
CA ILE A 414 -27.43 -32.11 -21.14
C ILE A 414 -27.81 -33.16 -22.18
N HIS A 415 -29.07 -33.60 -22.14
CA HIS A 415 -29.61 -34.46 -23.18
C HIS A 415 -29.94 -33.62 -24.41
N THR A 416 -29.40 -34.03 -25.56
CA THR A 416 -29.54 -33.36 -26.86
C THR A 416 -30.17 -34.30 -27.89
N ASP A 417 -30.88 -33.75 -28.87
CA ASP A 417 -31.52 -34.54 -29.93
C ASP A 417 -30.48 -35.21 -30.85
N GLN A 418 -29.37 -34.50 -31.09
CA GLN A 418 -28.19 -35.06 -31.74
C GLN A 418 -27.21 -35.65 -30.72
N THR A 419 -26.46 -36.68 -31.13
CA THR A 419 -25.42 -37.26 -30.28
C THR A 419 -24.22 -36.31 -30.20
N ILE A 420 -24.02 -35.71 -29.01
CA ILE A 420 -22.86 -34.86 -28.71
C ILE A 420 -22.05 -35.51 -27.59
N LEU A 421 -20.79 -35.82 -27.85
CA LEU A 421 -19.89 -36.46 -26.88
C LEU A 421 -19.57 -35.54 -25.69
N ALA A 422 -19.40 -34.24 -25.94
CA ALA A 422 -19.09 -33.24 -24.94
C ALA A 422 -20.36 -32.52 -24.47
N ASN A 423 -21.22 -33.21 -23.71
CA ASN A 423 -22.50 -32.68 -23.23
C ASN A 423 -22.63 -32.56 -21.70
N LYS A 424 -21.51 -32.71 -20.98
CA LYS A 424 -21.45 -32.54 -19.52
C LYS A 424 -20.53 -31.37 -19.19
N LEU A 425 -21.08 -30.39 -18.49
CA LEU A 425 -20.39 -29.19 -18.01
C LEU A 425 -20.42 -29.14 -16.48
N ASP A 426 -19.54 -28.34 -15.89
CA ASP A 426 -19.50 -28.16 -14.44
C ASP A 426 -20.71 -27.39 -13.93
N ILE A 427 -21.07 -26.29 -14.60
CA ILE A 427 -22.21 -25.45 -14.22
C ILE A 427 -22.95 -24.98 -15.47
N VAL A 428 -24.29 -25.09 -15.45
CA VAL A 428 -25.17 -24.52 -16.47
C VAL A 428 -26.12 -23.56 -15.77
N VAL A 429 -26.19 -22.31 -16.22
CA VAL A 429 -27.13 -21.32 -15.69
C VAL A 429 -28.11 -20.94 -16.79
N LYS A 430 -29.39 -21.28 -16.63
CA LYS A 430 -30.47 -20.93 -17.55
C LYS A 430 -31.30 -19.82 -16.94
N ASP A 431 -31.17 -18.61 -17.47
CA ASP A 431 -31.93 -17.42 -17.08
C ASP A 431 -33.02 -17.15 -18.12
N LYS A 432 -34.26 -17.50 -17.76
CA LYS A 432 -35.45 -17.33 -18.61
C LYS A 432 -35.80 -15.85 -18.77
N LYS A 433 -35.55 -15.02 -17.74
CA LYS A 433 -35.89 -13.59 -17.75
C LYS A 433 -35.09 -12.81 -18.79
N HIS A 434 -33.80 -13.12 -18.91
CA HIS A 434 -32.91 -12.48 -19.88
C HIS A 434 -32.74 -13.28 -21.18
N ASN A 435 -33.45 -14.40 -21.32
CA ASN A 435 -33.34 -15.32 -22.44
C ASN A 435 -31.87 -15.72 -22.74
N LEU A 436 -31.11 -16.02 -21.68
CA LEU A 436 -29.68 -16.33 -21.74
C LEU A 436 -29.38 -17.62 -20.98
N CYS A 437 -28.57 -18.49 -21.56
CA CYS A 437 -28.01 -19.63 -20.88
C CYS A 437 -26.49 -19.62 -20.94
N GLN A 438 -25.84 -19.76 -19.79
CA GLN A 438 -24.40 -19.77 -19.64
C GLN A 438 -23.92 -21.20 -19.41
N LEU A 439 -23.02 -21.67 -20.28
CA LEU A 439 -22.36 -22.97 -20.15
C LEU A 439 -20.97 -22.72 -19.58
N ILE A 440 -20.76 -23.10 -18.31
CA ILE A 440 -19.55 -22.77 -17.57
C ILE A 440 -18.76 -24.05 -17.30
N ASP A 441 -17.47 -24.02 -17.63
CA ASP A 441 -16.58 -25.17 -17.49
C ASP A 441 -15.25 -24.70 -16.90
N VAL A 442 -14.79 -25.36 -15.84
CA VAL A 442 -13.62 -24.97 -15.05
C VAL A 442 -12.43 -25.84 -15.45
N ALA A 443 -11.23 -25.26 -15.47
CA ALA A 443 -10.00 -26.05 -15.42
C ALA A 443 -8.90 -25.34 -14.66
N ILE A 444 -8.04 -26.17 -14.08
CA ILE A 444 -6.87 -25.74 -13.32
C ILE A 444 -5.60 -26.36 -13.91
N PRO A 445 -5.16 -25.91 -15.10
CA PRO A 445 -3.98 -26.46 -15.76
C PRO A 445 -2.68 -25.89 -15.18
N SER A 446 -1.55 -26.36 -15.69
CA SER A 446 -0.28 -25.66 -15.53
C SER A 446 -0.37 -24.25 -16.12
N ASP A 447 0.35 -23.29 -15.54
CA ASP A 447 0.28 -21.88 -15.94
C ASP A 447 0.63 -21.68 -17.42
N TYR A 448 1.57 -22.49 -17.96
CA TYR A 448 1.97 -22.49 -19.37
C TYR A 448 0.81 -22.85 -20.32
N ASN A 449 -0.17 -23.61 -19.85
CA ASN A 449 -1.23 -24.21 -20.66
C ASN A 449 -2.57 -23.46 -20.53
N VAL A 450 -2.63 -22.34 -19.81
CA VAL A 450 -3.88 -21.60 -19.56
C VAL A 450 -4.58 -21.22 -20.86
N ILE A 451 -3.86 -20.63 -21.82
CA ILE A 451 -4.44 -20.21 -23.12
C ILE A 451 -4.83 -21.39 -23.99
N GLN A 452 -3.97 -22.42 -24.06
CA GLN A 452 -4.28 -23.61 -24.85
C GLN A 452 -5.55 -24.29 -24.31
N LYS A 453 -5.67 -24.44 -22.99
CA LYS A 453 -6.84 -25.06 -22.35
C LYS A 453 -8.12 -24.24 -22.52
N GLU A 454 -8.00 -22.93 -22.56
CA GLU A 454 -9.12 -22.04 -22.85
C GLU A 454 -9.66 -22.29 -24.27
N ALA A 455 -8.77 -22.28 -25.27
CA ALA A 455 -9.14 -22.55 -26.66
C ALA A 455 -9.70 -23.97 -26.86
N GLU A 456 -9.07 -24.98 -26.23
CA GLU A 456 -9.56 -26.36 -26.24
C GLU A 456 -10.99 -26.48 -25.71
N LYS A 457 -11.31 -25.86 -24.57
CA LYS A 457 -12.67 -25.92 -24.01
C LYS A 457 -13.68 -25.12 -24.82
N MET A 458 -13.31 -23.95 -25.35
CA MET A 458 -14.18 -23.20 -26.24
C MET A 458 -14.58 -24.01 -27.47
N ASN A 459 -13.62 -24.71 -28.08
CA ASN A 459 -13.88 -25.56 -29.23
C ASN A 459 -14.68 -26.81 -28.84
N LYS A 460 -14.35 -27.45 -27.71
CA LYS A 460 -15.02 -28.66 -27.20
C LYS A 460 -16.54 -28.50 -27.07
N TYR A 461 -17.02 -27.33 -26.62
CA TYR A 461 -18.45 -27.09 -26.36
C TYR A 461 -19.15 -26.27 -27.44
N LYS A 462 -18.52 -26.05 -28.59
CA LYS A 462 -19.11 -25.25 -29.68
C LYS A 462 -20.37 -25.91 -30.24
N ASP A 463 -20.31 -27.21 -30.52
CA ASP A 463 -21.45 -27.96 -31.08
C ASP A 463 -22.58 -28.07 -30.06
N LEU A 464 -22.24 -28.29 -28.78
CA LEU A 464 -23.21 -28.29 -27.69
C LEU A 464 -23.93 -26.93 -27.59
N ALA A 465 -23.19 -25.82 -27.67
CA ALA A 465 -23.79 -24.49 -27.58
C ALA A 465 -24.78 -24.22 -28.73
N ILE A 466 -24.46 -24.67 -29.95
CA ILE A 466 -25.36 -24.53 -31.12
C ILE A 466 -26.63 -25.36 -30.91
N GLU A 467 -26.47 -26.62 -30.51
CA GLU A 467 -27.58 -27.55 -30.34
C GLU A 467 -28.51 -27.14 -29.19
N VAL A 468 -27.95 -26.76 -28.05
CA VAL A 468 -28.72 -26.26 -26.90
C VAL A 468 -29.44 -24.96 -27.24
N SER A 469 -28.82 -24.07 -28.03
CA SER A 469 -29.48 -22.85 -28.50
C SER A 469 -30.71 -23.16 -29.36
N ARG A 470 -30.58 -24.14 -30.26
CA ARG A 470 -31.68 -24.63 -31.11
C ARG A 470 -32.80 -25.26 -30.30
N MET A 471 -32.47 -26.19 -29.39
CA MET A 471 -33.44 -26.93 -28.59
C MET A 471 -34.20 -26.04 -27.61
N TRP A 472 -33.47 -25.19 -26.87
CA TRP A 472 -34.09 -24.37 -25.83
C TRP A 472 -34.60 -23.03 -26.33
N LYS A 473 -34.26 -22.64 -27.57
CA LYS A 473 -34.59 -21.33 -28.17
C LYS A 473 -34.10 -20.15 -27.32
N ILE A 474 -32.95 -20.34 -26.67
CA ILE A 474 -32.30 -19.39 -25.75
C ILE A 474 -30.91 -19.03 -26.30
N LYS A 475 -30.45 -17.81 -26.04
CA LYS A 475 -29.08 -17.40 -26.40
C LYS A 475 -28.06 -18.12 -25.52
N ILE A 476 -27.04 -18.74 -26.10
CA ILE A 476 -26.01 -19.45 -25.35
C ILE A 476 -24.72 -18.63 -25.25
N LYS A 477 -24.09 -18.63 -24.06
CA LYS A 477 -22.75 -18.10 -23.83
C LYS A 477 -21.88 -19.17 -23.17
N THR A 478 -20.86 -19.64 -23.87
CA THR A 478 -19.85 -20.55 -23.31
C THR A 478 -18.79 -19.76 -22.55
N ILE A 479 -18.48 -20.20 -21.34
CA ILE A 479 -17.63 -19.49 -20.37
C ILE A 479 -16.59 -20.47 -19.79
N PRO A 480 -15.41 -20.59 -20.40
CA PRO A 480 -14.32 -21.36 -19.82
C PRO A 480 -13.67 -20.56 -18.69
N ILE A 481 -13.69 -21.09 -17.47
CA ILE A 481 -13.00 -20.51 -16.32
C ILE A 481 -11.68 -21.26 -16.15
N ILE A 482 -10.61 -20.69 -16.70
CA ILE A 482 -9.26 -21.28 -16.65
C ILE A 482 -8.39 -20.49 -15.69
N ILE A 483 -7.93 -21.17 -14.64
CA ILE A 483 -7.06 -20.60 -13.62
C ILE A 483 -5.82 -21.48 -13.56
N GLY A 484 -4.65 -20.94 -13.86
CA GLY A 484 -3.39 -21.66 -13.72
C GLY A 484 -3.19 -22.14 -12.28
N VAL A 485 -2.52 -23.27 -12.10
CA VAL A 485 -2.35 -23.91 -10.79
C VAL A 485 -1.67 -23.01 -9.75
N THR A 486 -0.90 -21.99 -10.18
CA THR A 486 -0.32 -20.99 -9.26
C THR A 486 -1.09 -19.67 -9.23
N GLY A 487 -2.27 -19.61 -9.85
CA GLY A 487 -3.18 -18.46 -9.82
C GLY A 487 -3.07 -17.52 -11.02
N LEU A 488 -2.42 -17.93 -12.11
CA LEU A 488 -2.35 -17.14 -13.35
C LEU A 488 -3.70 -17.15 -14.08
N VAL A 489 -4.17 -15.99 -14.52
CA VAL A 489 -5.48 -15.85 -15.16
C VAL A 489 -5.38 -15.09 -16.48
N SER A 490 -6.07 -15.56 -17.52
CA SER A 490 -6.09 -14.91 -18.83
C SER A 490 -6.93 -13.62 -18.84
N LYS A 491 -6.68 -12.71 -19.78
CA LYS A 491 -7.48 -11.50 -20.01
C LYS A 491 -8.92 -11.77 -20.43
N ASN A 492 -9.20 -12.96 -20.94
CA ASN A 492 -10.54 -13.28 -21.44
C ASN A 492 -11.54 -13.52 -20.30
N ILE A 493 -11.07 -13.87 -19.10
CA ILE A 493 -11.94 -14.04 -17.93
C ILE A 493 -12.72 -12.76 -17.57
N THR A 494 -12.15 -11.59 -17.85
CA THR A 494 -12.75 -10.28 -17.52
C THR A 494 -13.98 -9.95 -18.37
N ASN A 495 -14.18 -10.65 -19.50
CA ASN A 495 -15.36 -10.49 -20.35
C ASN A 495 -16.48 -11.49 -19.98
N LEU A 496 -16.25 -12.30 -18.94
CA LEU A 496 -17.03 -13.49 -18.61
C LEU A 496 -17.74 -13.41 -17.25
N LEU A 497 -17.25 -12.58 -16.33
CA LEU A 497 -17.88 -12.19 -15.04
C LEU A 497 -18.34 -10.74 -15.12
#